data_AF-A0A9E4KQS8-F1
#
_entry.id   AF-A0A9E4KQS8-F1
#
_cell.length_a   1.000
_cell.length_b   1.000
_cell.length_c   1.000
_cell.angle_alpha   90.00
_cell.angle_beta   90.00
_cell.angle_gamma   90.00
#
_symmetry.space_group_name_H-M   'P 1'
#
loop_
_entity.id
_entity.type
_entity.pdbx_description
1 polymer ?
#
loop_
_entity_poly.entity_id
_entity_poly.type
_entity_poly.pdbx_seq_one_letter_code
_entity_poly.pdbx_strand_id
1 'polypeptide(L)'
;LAWAINPEEFGPDRWRLAAAAIGIIVIVLALLISLLVRRRPEDYGLHPDGRSPTPTTAARGIGHASDEEPDYTWQQAVLTRDFWLMSVGHACSSIVIVTITVHLGSMLNLDRDFSLQTVGWVVSTYTAVSAVFTLIGGYIGDRVPMRLALFGFSAIQSVAVIIILQADSA
;
A
#
# COMPACT_ATOMS: atom_id res chain seq x y z
N LEU A 1 -16.48 11.80 -9.57
CA LEU A 1 -15.25 12.63 -9.74
C LEU A 1 -15.30 13.46 -11.03
N ALA A 2 -15.48 12.89 -12.23
CA ALA A 2 -15.54 13.67 -13.48
C ALA A 2 -16.71 14.68 -13.57
N TRP A 3 -17.85 14.39 -12.93
CA TRP A 3 -19.04 15.25 -12.93
C TRP A 3 -18.96 16.46 -11.99
N ALA A 4 -17.96 16.52 -11.10
CA ALA A 4 -17.80 17.61 -10.13
C ALA A 4 -16.87 18.73 -10.63
N ILE A 5 -16.25 18.55 -11.80
CA ILE A 5 -15.37 19.55 -12.40
C ILE A 5 -16.23 20.42 -13.31
N ASN A 6 -16.41 21.70 -12.96
CA ASN A 6 -17.13 22.65 -13.79
C ASN A 6 -16.43 22.79 -15.15
N PRO A 7 -17.08 22.42 -16.28
CA PRO A 7 -16.47 22.50 -17.60
C PRO A 7 -16.21 23.94 -18.05
N GLU A 8 -16.84 24.94 -17.39
CA GLU A 8 -16.69 26.35 -17.73
C GLU A 8 -15.34 26.94 -17.31
N GLU A 9 -14.67 26.42 -16.27
CA GLU A 9 -13.34 26.91 -15.85
C GLU A 9 -12.17 26.24 -16.60
N PHE A 10 -12.34 25.01 -17.07
CA PHE A 10 -11.24 24.19 -17.60
C PHE A 10 -11.46 23.73 -19.06
N GLY A 11 -12.62 23.95 -19.66
CA GLY A 11 -12.92 23.42 -20.99
C GLY A 11 -13.10 21.90 -21.00
N PRO A 12 -13.95 21.36 -21.89
CA PRO A 12 -14.43 19.97 -21.83
C PRO A 12 -13.33 18.90 -21.99
N ASP A 13 -12.16 19.25 -22.53
CA ASP A 13 -11.13 18.29 -22.95
C ASP A 13 -9.92 18.15 -22.00
N ARG A 14 -9.74 19.03 -21.01
CA ARG A 14 -8.51 19.03 -20.17
C ARG A 14 -8.38 17.79 -19.30
N TRP A 15 -9.47 17.26 -18.76
CA TRP A 15 -9.42 16.04 -17.94
C TRP A 15 -9.08 14.81 -18.79
N ARG A 16 -9.49 14.77 -20.06
CA ARG A 16 -9.15 13.70 -21.01
C ARG A 16 -7.66 13.71 -21.31
N LEU A 17 -7.10 14.91 -21.54
CA LEU A 17 -5.67 15.10 -21.77
C LEU A 17 -4.85 14.72 -20.53
N ALA A 18 -5.29 15.12 -19.33
CA ALA A 18 -4.63 14.72 -18.09
C ALA A 18 -4.66 13.19 -17.88
N ALA A 19 -5.82 12.56 -18.09
CA ALA A 19 -5.95 11.10 -18.00
C ALA A 19 -5.08 10.37 -19.03
N ALA A 20 -5.04 10.87 -20.27
CA ALA A 20 -4.19 10.31 -21.32
C ALA A 20 -2.69 10.45 -20.98
N ALA A 21 -2.26 11.61 -20.50
CA ALA A 21 -0.89 11.84 -20.07
C ALA A 21 -0.48 10.89 -18.93
N ILE A 22 -1.33 10.75 -17.90
CA ILE A 22 -1.09 9.81 -16.80
C ILE A 22 -1.00 8.37 -17.33
N GLY A 23 -1.92 7.95 -18.20
CA GLY A 23 -1.91 6.62 -18.79
C GLY A 23 -0.62 6.32 -19.57
N ILE A 24 -0.17 7.26 -20.41
CA ILE A 24 1.09 7.14 -21.15
C ILE A 24 2.28 7.02 -20.18
N ILE A 25 2.35 7.88 -19.17
CA ILE A 25 3.41 7.85 -18.15
C ILE A 25 3.45 6.48 -17.45
N VAL A 26 2.30 5.96 -17.02
CA VAL A 26 2.20 4.65 -16.36
C VAL A 26 2.71 3.53 -17.28
N ILE A 27 2.30 3.52 -18.56
CA ILE A 27 2.77 2.51 -19.53
C ILE A 27 4.28 2.59 -19.72
N VAL A 28 4.82 3.80 -19.93
CA VAL A 28 6.26 4.00 -20.12
C VAL A 28 7.03 3.52 -18.89
N LEU A 29 6.62 3.91 -17.68
CA LEU A 29 7.28 3.44 -16.45
C LEU A 29 7.15 1.92 -16.28
N ALA A 30 5.98 1.34 -16.52
CA ALA A 30 5.76 -0.10 -16.41
C ALA A 30 6.69 -0.89 -17.36
N LEU A 31 6.86 -0.40 -18.60
CA LEU A 31 7.79 -0.98 -19.56
C LEU A 31 9.25 -0.85 -19.09
N LEU A 32 9.67 0.34 -18.64
CA LEU A 32 11.04 0.55 -18.13
C LEU A 32 11.34 -0.35 -16.92
N ILE A 33 10.41 -0.44 -15.96
CA ILE A 33 10.54 -1.30 -14.78
C ILE A 33 10.55 -2.78 -15.19
N SER A 34 9.67 -3.19 -16.11
CA SER A 34 9.63 -4.58 -16.59
C SER A 34 10.91 -5.00 -17.32
N LEU A 35 11.63 -4.06 -17.95
CA LEU A 35 12.94 -4.32 -18.55
C LEU A 35 14.05 -4.47 -17.50
N LEU A 36 13.87 -3.87 -16.32
CA LEU A 36 14.83 -3.90 -15.22
C LEU A 36 14.62 -5.09 -14.27
N VAL A 37 13.37 -5.49 -14.05
CA VAL A 37 13.00 -6.62 -13.19
C VAL A 37 13.37 -7.95 -13.85
N ARG A 38 14.25 -8.70 -13.19
CA ARG A 38 14.69 -10.02 -13.63
C ARG A 38 13.80 -11.11 -13.05
N ARG A 39 13.28 -12.00 -13.90
CA ARG A 39 12.26 -13.00 -13.54
C ARG A 39 12.75 -14.11 -12.61
N ARG A 40 14.07 -14.36 -12.55
CA ARG A 40 14.68 -15.46 -11.80
C ARG A 40 16.01 -15.02 -11.20
N PRO A 41 16.04 -14.60 -9.92
CA PRO A 41 17.30 -14.36 -9.22
C PRO A 41 18.14 -15.65 -9.10
N GLU A 42 17.48 -16.82 -9.09
CA GLU A 42 18.08 -18.16 -9.05
C GLU A 42 19.07 -18.42 -10.20
N ASP A 43 18.78 -17.92 -11.41
CA ASP A 43 19.66 -18.05 -12.58
C ASP A 43 21.01 -17.31 -12.39
N TYR A 44 21.09 -16.45 -11.38
CA TYR A 44 22.29 -15.67 -11.00
C TYR A 44 22.90 -16.14 -9.68
N GLY A 45 22.50 -17.31 -9.17
CA GLY A 45 22.99 -17.86 -7.90
C GLY A 45 22.45 -17.16 -6.66
N LEU A 46 21.40 -16.35 -6.79
CA LEU A 46 20.69 -15.74 -5.68
C LEU A 46 19.53 -16.65 -5.28
N HIS A 47 19.56 -17.16 -4.06
CA HIS A 47 18.49 -18.01 -3.52
C HIS A 47 17.40 -17.16 -2.86
N PRO A 48 16.13 -17.63 -2.87
CA PRO A 48 15.09 -17.08 -2.03
C PRO A 48 15.60 -16.97 -0.58
N ASP A 49 15.43 -15.81 0.03
CA ASP A 49 15.88 -15.46 1.39
C ASP A 49 17.39 -15.49 1.63
N GLY A 50 18.22 -15.57 0.58
CA GLY A 50 19.68 -15.59 0.72
C GLY A 50 20.24 -16.86 1.37
N ARG A 51 19.42 -17.92 1.54
CA ARG A 51 19.85 -19.20 2.12
C ARG A 51 20.42 -20.09 1.03
N SER A 52 21.66 -20.55 1.19
CA SER A 52 22.21 -21.61 0.33
C SER A 52 21.45 -22.91 0.56
N PRO A 53 21.17 -23.73 -0.47
CA PRO A 53 20.49 -25.00 -0.29
C PRO A 53 21.33 -25.90 0.62
N THR A 54 20.83 -26.16 1.83
CA THR A 54 21.44 -27.14 2.72
C THR A 54 21.33 -28.50 2.04
N PRO A 55 22.43 -29.20 1.73
CA PRO A 55 22.34 -30.55 1.19
C PRO A 55 21.66 -31.42 2.24
N THR A 56 20.46 -31.91 1.93
CA THR A 56 19.76 -32.94 2.72
C THR A 56 20.62 -34.18 2.73
N THR A 57 21.55 -34.25 3.69
CA THR A 57 22.20 -35.50 4.05
C THR A 57 21.25 -36.18 5.00
N ALA A 58 20.64 -37.26 4.52
CA ALA A 58 19.87 -38.18 5.34
C ALA A 58 20.75 -38.73 6.48
N ALA A 59 20.71 -38.07 7.63
CA ALA A 59 21.31 -38.56 8.87
C ALA A 59 20.27 -38.42 9.98
N ARG A 60 19.71 -39.57 10.38
CA ARG A 60 18.95 -39.74 11.62
C ARG A 60 19.75 -39.19 12.79
N GLY A 61 19.24 -38.17 13.47
CA GLY A 61 19.85 -37.60 14.66
C GLY A 61 18.86 -36.68 15.37
N ILE A 62 18.58 -37.00 16.62
CA ILE A 62 17.60 -36.33 17.48
C ILE A 62 18.08 -34.90 17.80
N GLY A 63 17.21 -33.90 17.63
CA GLY A 63 17.36 -32.59 18.25
C GLY A 63 17.87 -31.48 17.34
N HIS A 64 16.94 -30.83 16.64
CA HIS A 64 16.63 -29.40 16.65
C HIS A 64 15.54 -29.25 15.58
N ALA A 65 14.33 -28.89 15.97
CA ALA A 65 13.32 -28.46 15.02
C ALA A 65 13.89 -27.20 14.35
N SER A 66 14.49 -27.38 13.17
CA SER A 66 14.64 -26.29 12.24
C SER A 66 13.22 -25.78 11.98
N ASP A 67 12.99 -24.50 12.24
CA ASP A 67 11.83 -23.74 11.82
C ASP A 67 11.75 -23.79 10.27
N GLU A 68 11.34 -24.94 9.72
CA GLU A 68 10.85 -25.03 8.36
C GLU A 68 9.45 -24.39 8.39
N GLU A 69 9.38 -23.14 7.94
CA GLU A 69 8.09 -22.51 7.64
C GLU A 69 7.31 -23.44 6.69
N PRO A 70 6.10 -23.88 7.05
CA PRO A 70 5.35 -24.77 6.19
C PRO A 70 5.04 -24.08 4.86
N ASP A 71 5.49 -24.66 3.75
CA ASP A 71 5.11 -24.21 2.42
C ASP A 71 3.62 -24.52 2.20
N TYR A 72 2.78 -23.48 2.32
CA TYR A 72 1.36 -23.58 2.06
C TYR A 72 1.05 -23.35 0.58
N THR A 73 0.28 -24.26 -0.02
CA THR A 73 -0.43 -23.94 -1.26
C THR A 73 -1.48 -22.85 -1.00
N TRP A 74 -1.88 -22.09 -2.03
CA TRP A 74 -2.91 -21.04 -1.88
C TRP A 74 -4.23 -21.60 -1.31
N GLN A 75 -4.57 -22.85 -1.63
CA GLN A 75 -5.75 -23.53 -1.09
C GLN A 75 -5.65 -23.74 0.41
N GLN A 76 -4.47 -24.16 0.89
CA GLN A 76 -4.24 -24.37 2.31
C GLN A 76 -4.16 -23.03 3.05
N ALA A 77 -3.53 -22.01 2.47
CA ALA A 77 -3.41 -20.68 3.07
C ALA A 77 -4.78 -20.07 3.40
N VAL A 78 -5.76 -20.15 2.49
CA VAL A 78 -7.13 -19.62 2.69
C VAL A 78 -7.88 -20.34 3.82
N LEU A 79 -7.51 -21.58 4.14
CA LEU A 79 -8.10 -22.35 5.24
C LEU A 79 -7.48 -22.00 6.60
N THR A 80 -6.37 -21.27 6.64
CA THR A 80 -5.72 -20.88 7.90
C THR A 80 -6.43 -19.73 8.59
N ARG A 81 -6.40 -19.72 9.93
CA ARG A 81 -6.91 -18.59 10.72
C ARG A 81 -6.10 -17.32 10.48
N ASP A 82 -4.79 -17.46 10.32
CA ASP A 82 -3.85 -16.34 10.17
C ASP A 82 -4.15 -15.54 8.90
N PHE A 83 -4.49 -16.20 7.80
CA PHE A 83 -4.95 -15.56 6.58
C PHE A 83 -6.15 -14.64 6.83
N TRP A 84 -7.17 -15.11 7.54
CA TRP A 84 -8.38 -14.32 7.81
C TRP A 84 -8.13 -13.18 8.78
N LEU A 85 -7.30 -13.38 9.82
CA LEU A 85 -6.93 -12.32 10.75
C LEU A 85 -6.17 -11.19 10.05
N MET A 86 -5.20 -11.53 9.19
CA MET A 86 -4.48 -10.54 8.39
C MET A 86 -5.40 -9.85 7.37
N SER A 87 -6.25 -10.62 6.69
CA SER A 87 -7.18 -10.09 5.68
C SER A 87 -8.18 -9.10 6.27
N VAL A 88 -8.80 -9.43 7.41
CA VAL A 88 -9.74 -8.54 8.10
C VAL A 88 -9.03 -7.31 8.64
N GLY A 89 -7.86 -7.48 9.27
CA GLY A 89 -7.06 -6.35 9.76
C GLY A 89 -6.68 -5.37 8.64
N HIS A 90 -6.23 -5.92 7.51
CA HIS A 90 -5.91 -5.14 6.32
C HIS A 90 -7.16 -4.47 5.73
N ALA A 91 -8.29 -5.19 5.62
CA ALA A 91 -9.54 -4.63 5.11
C ALA A 91 -10.03 -3.45 5.95
N CYS A 92 -9.99 -3.54 7.28
CA CYS A 92 -10.35 -2.44 8.16
C CYS A 92 -9.48 -1.20 7.92
N SER A 93 -8.16 -1.37 7.82
CA SER A 93 -7.23 -0.27 7.53
C SER A 93 -7.46 0.34 6.15
N SER A 94 -7.70 -0.51 5.14
CA SER A 94 -7.97 -0.09 3.77
C SER A 94 -9.28 0.67 3.64
N ILE A 95 -10.34 0.28 4.35
CA ILE A 95 -11.62 1.01 4.36
C ILE A 95 -11.42 2.46 4.81
N VAL A 96 -10.64 2.70 5.86
CA VAL A 96 -10.34 4.05 6.35
C VAL A 96 -9.62 4.88 5.27
N ILE A 97 -8.56 4.33 4.68
CA ILE A 97 -7.76 5.02 3.66
C ILE A 97 -8.60 5.33 2.42
N VAL A 98 -9.39 4.37 1.93
CA VAL A 98 -10.25 4.53 0.77
C VAL A 98 -11.33 5.58 1.05
N THR A 99 -11.96 5.53 2.22
CA THR A 99 -12.99 6.52 2.61
C THR A 99 -12.42 7.93 2.58
N ILE A 100 -11.28 8.16 3.24
CA ILE A 100 -10.64 9.48 3.26
C ILE A 100 -10.27 9.91 1.84
N THR A 101 -9.62 9.03 1.06
CA THR A 101 -9.16 9.37 -0.30
C THR A 101 -10.31 9.74 -1.24
N VAL A 102 -11.45 9.04 -1.14
CA VAL A 102 -12.61 9.29 -2.00
C VAL A 102 -13.39 10.54 -1.59
N HIS A 103 -13.54 10.78 -0.28
CA HIS A 103 -14.42 11.83 0.23
C HIS A 103 -13.72 13.15 0.57
N LEU A 104 -12.41 13.16 0.79
CA LEU A 104 -11.67 14.37 1.19
C LEU A 104 -11.80 15.49 0.17
N GLY A 105 -11.73 15.16 -1.13
CA GLY A 105 -11.85 16.16 -2.20
C GLY A 105 -13.22 16.82 -2.24
N SER A 106 -14.29 16.03 -2.14
CA SER A 106 -15.66 16.55 -2.12
C SER A 106 -15.98 17.32 -0.84
N MET A 107 -15.52 16.84 0.31
CA MET A 107 -15.72 17.51 1.60
C MET A 107 -15.09 18.91 1.60
N LEU A 108 -13.85 19.03 1.12
CA LEU A 108 -13.17 20.32 1.06
C LEU A 108 -13.81 21.26 0.04
N ASN A 109 -14.22 20.76 -1.13
CA ASN A 109 -14.76 21.61 -2.18
C ASN A 109 -16.24 21.95 -2.00
N LEU A 110 -17.10 20.94 -1.76
CA LEU A 110 -18.55 21.12 -1.69
C LEU A 110 -19.04 21.58 -0.32
N ASP A 111 -18.48 21.03 0.77
CA ASP A 111 -18.98 21.31 2.12
C ASP A 111 -18.26 22.51 2.76
N ARG A 112 -17.00 22.76 2.38
CA ARG A 112 -16.13 23.79 2.97
C ARG A 112 -15.75 24.93 2.00
N ASP A 113 -16.27 24.90 0.76
CA ASP A 113 -16.07 25.92 -0.28
C ASP A 113 -14.60 26.24 -0.61
N PHE A 114 -13.69 25.27 -0.45
CA PHE A 114 -12.29 25.46 -0.85
C PHE A 114 -12.15 25.39 -2.37
N SER A 115 -11.29 26.25 -2.92
CA SER A 115 -10.92 26.22 -4.34
C SER A 115 -10.33 24.87 -4.75
N LEU A 116 -10.56 24.46 -6.00
CA LEU A 116 -10.00 23.22 -6.56
C LEU A 116 -8.46 23.19 -6.49
N GLN A 117 -7.81 24.35 -6.57
CA GLN A 117 -6.35 24.45 -6.42
C GLN A 117 -5.91 24.10 -5.00
N THR A 118 -6.59 24.63 -3.97
CA THR A 118 -6.31 24.30 -2.56
C THR A 118 -6.52 22.82 -2.30
N VAL A 119 -7.62 22.25 -2.80
CA VAL A 119 -7.89 20.81 -2.67
C VAL A 119 -6.79 19.98 -3.34
N GLY A 120 -6.34 20.40 -4.54
CA GLY A 120 -5.22 19.77 -5.23
C GLY A 120 -3.92 19.78 -4.42
N TRP A 121 -3.61 20.88 -3.74
CA TRP A 121 -2.45 20.98 -2.84
C TRP A 121 -2.56 20.03 -1.64
N VAL A 122 -3.73 19.95 -1.00
CA VAL A 122 -3.96 19.04 0.13
C VAL A 122 -3.79 17.59 -0.32
N VAL A 123 -4.43 17.19 -1.43
CA VAL A 123 -4.33 15.84 -2.01
C VAL A 123 -2.88 15.49 -2.37
N SER A 124 -2.17 16.41 -3.02
CA SER A 124 -0.77 16.21 -3.43
C SER A 124 0.15 16.08 -2.22
N THR A 125 -0.06 16.90 -1.19
CA THR A 125 0.76 16.90 0.02
C THR A 125 0.61 15.59 0.78
N TYR A 126 -0.63 15.13 1.05
CA TYR A 126 -0.79 13.86 1.77
C TYR A 126 -0.28 12.68 0.93
N THR A 127 -0.44 12.70 -0.40
CA THR A 127 0.09 11.66 -1.29
C THR A 127 1.61 11.61 -1.24
N ALA A 128 2.28 12.77 -1.28
CA ALA A 128 3.74 12.87 -1.18
C ALA A 128 4.25 12.37 0.18
N VAL A 129 3.59 12.78 1.27
CA VAL A 129 3.90 12.28 2.62
C VAL A 129 3.71 10.77 2.68
N SER A 130 2.61 10.24 2.14
CA SER A 130 2.36 8.79 2.09
C SER A 130 3.46 8.05 1.36
N ALA A 131 3.94 8.54 0.22
CA ALA A 131 5.02 7.89 -0.54
C ALA A 131 6.32 7.80 0.29
N VAL A 132 6.68 8.86 1.01
CA VAL A 132 7.83 8.87 1.91
C VAL A 132 7.63 7.87 3.06
N PHE A 133 6.44 7.87 3.68
CA PHE A 133 6.14 6.97 4.79
C PHE A 133 6.00 5.50 4.37
N THR A 134 5.68 5.20 3.11
CA THR A 134 5.75 3.84 2.57
C THR A 134 7.18 3.30 2.61
N LEU A 135 8.18 4.13 2.25
CA LEU A 135 9.59 3.75 2.34
C LEU A 135 10.04 3.55 3.79
N ILE A 136 9.66 4.48 4.67
CA ILE A 136 9.94 4.38 6.12
C ILE A 136 9.28 3.13 6.71
N GLY A 137 8.04 2.85 6.33
CA GLY A 137 7.28 1.68 6.76
C GLY A 137 7.94 0.37 6.34
N GLY A 138 8.45 0.29 5.11
CA GLY A 138 9.26 -0.84 4.65
C GLY A 138 10.52 -1.03 5.49
N TYR A 139 11.30 0.03 5.67
CA TYR A 139 12.51 -0.02 6.48
C TYR A 139 12.26 -0.42 7.94
N ILE A 140 11.17 0.06 8.54
CA ILE A 140 10.76 -0.34 9.90
C ILE A 140 10.35 -1.82 9.91
N GLY A 141 9.57 -2.27 8.92
CA GLY A 141 9.14 -3.66 8.77
C GLY A 141 10.29 -4.66 8.72
N ASP A 142 11.44 -4.25 8.17
CA ASP A 142 12.65 -5.09 8.11
C ASP A 142 13.42 -5.15 9.45
N ARG A 143 13.19 -4.19 10.36
CA ARG A 143 13.99 -4.00 11.59
C ARG A 143 13.27 -4.39 12.86
N VAL A 144 11.93 -4.34 12.89
CA VAL A 144 11.13 -4.69 14.06
C VAL A 144 10.20 -5.86 13.74
N PRO A 145 9.76 -6.65 14.74
CA PRO A 145 8.78 -7.70 14.51
C PRO A 145 7.54 -7.15 13.79
N MET A 146 7.19 -7.70 12.63
CA MET A 146 6.11 -7.21 11.76
C MET A 146 4.79 -6.99 12.51
N ARG A 147 4.46 -7.89 13.45
CA ARG A 147 3.27 -7.75 14.32
C ARG A 147 3.25 -6.45 15.14
N LEU A 148 4.41 -5.98 15.62
CA LEU A 148 4.53 -4.74 16.40
C LEU A 148 4.50 -3.52 15.48
N ALA A 149 5.14 -3.59 14.31
CA ALA A 149 5.05 -2.53 13.30
C ALA A 149 3.59 -2.29 12.87
N LEU A 150 2.90 -3.37 12.49
CA LEU A 150 1.49 -3.31 12.08
C LEU A 150 0.59 -2.77 13.19
N PHE A 151 0.81 -3.21 14.44
CA PHE A 151 0.07 -2.68 15.59
C PHE A 151 0.32 -1.17 15.76
N GLY A 152 1.57 -0.73 15.71
CA GLY A 152 1.93 0.68 15.87
C GLY A 152 1.32 1.57 14.79
N PHE A 153 1.44 1.17 13.52
CA PHE A 153 0.84 1.92 12.40
C PHE A 153 -0.69 1.93 12.47
N SER A 154 -1.31 0.81 12.84
CA SER A 154 -2.77 0.73 13.01
C SER A 154 -3.24 1.64 14.16
N ALA A 155 -2.50 1.69 15.28
CA ALA A 155 -2.82 2.57 16.40
C ALA A 155 -2.70 4.06 16.00
N ILE A 156 -1.64 4.43 15.27
CA ILE A 156 -1.48 5.79 14.73
C ILE A 156 -2.65 6.14 13.80
N GLN A 157 -3.05 5.23 12.91
CA GLN A 157 -4.19 5.42 12.02
C GLN A 157 -5.49 5.64 12.81
N SER A 158 -5.75 4.84 13.85
CA SER A 158 -6.93 5.02 14.71
C SER A 158 -6.94 6.38 15.41
N VAL A 159 -5.79 6.83 15.95
CA VAL A 159 -5.66 8.15 16.57
C VAL A 159 -5.93 9.27 15.56
N ALA A 160 -5.40 9.14 14.34
CA ALA A 160 -5.63 10.13 13.28
C ALA A 160 -7.11 10.26 12.93
N VAL A 161 -7.86 9.15 12.84
CA VAL A 161 -9.30 9.18 12.60
C VAL A 161 -10.04 9.89 13.73
N ILE A 162 -9.68 9.64 15.00
CA ILE A 162 -10.28 10.32 16.15
C ILE A 162 -10.04 11.84 16.07
N ILE A 163 -8.84 12.26 15.72
CA ILE A 163 -8.51 13.68 15.56
C ILE A 163 -9.35 14.31 14.44
N ILE A 164 -9.52 13.63 13.30
CA ILE A 164 -10.35 14.11 12.19
C ILE A 164 -11.81 14.29 12.62
N LEU A 165 -12.37 13.30 13.33
CA LEU A 165 -13.76 13.37 13.81
C LEU A 165 -13.97 14.54 14.79
N GLN A 166 -12.99 14.80 15.66
CA GLN A 166 -13.06 15.95 16.57
C GLN A 166 -12.96 17.28 15.82
N ALA A 167 -12.11 17.36 14.80
CA ALA A 167 -11.96 18.56 13.98
C ALA A 167 -13.20 18.86 13.11
N ASP A 168 -14.05 17.88 12.83
CA ASP A 168 -15.34 18.09 12.16
C ASP A 168 -16.44 18.53 13.12
N SER A 169 -16.33 18.18 14.40
CA SER A 169 -17.30 18.54 15.44
C SER A 169 -17.12 19.94 16.05
N ALA A 170 -16.06 20.66 15.68
CA ALA A 170 -15.70 21.99 16.20
C ALA A 170 -15.86 23.08 15.12
#